data_AF-A0A0C2GJU8-F1
#
_entry.id   AF-A0A0C2GJU8-F1
#
_cell.length_a   1.000
_cell.length_b   1.000
_cell.length_c   1.000
_cell.angle_alpha   90.00
_cell.angle_beta   90.00
_cell.angle_gamma   90.00
#
_symmetry.space_group_name_H-M   'P 1'
#
loop_
_entity.id
_entity.type
_entity.pdbx_description
1 polymer ?
#
loop_
_entity_poly.entity_id
_entity_poly.type
_entity_poly.pdbx_seq_one_letter_code
_entity_poly.pdbx_strand_id
1 'polypeptide(L)'
;RTYTVRDVSAEPKCVQGQAFRNQFGDFITCTSGIGCPSNYECYYDGEQWGCCPTKAFTCSLNADSGVQCGSGSTFRFHYNAHTQNCESFQYNGCDGNSNNFANRDQCEQYCSVGGCPHGGTALRDHAGMTATCSTQENCPSSHECVPVVVGTSSINRCCPTRGELRAAVQSGSA
;
A
#
# COMPACT_ATOMS: atom_id res chain seq x y z
N ARG A 1 -26.19 -5.72 40.43
CA ARG A 1 -26.12 -4.89 39.21
C ARG A 1 -25.06 -5.52 38.32
N THR A 2 -25.48 -6.28 37.32
CA THR A 2 -24.61 -6.84 36.28
C THR A 2 -24.13 -5.67 35.42
N TYR A 3 -22.83 -5.38 35.48
CA TYR A 3 -22.21 -4.44 34.56
C TYR A 3 -22.18 -5.13 33.20
N THR A 4 -23.13 -4.81 32.33
CA THR A 4 -22.98 -5.11 30.91
C THR A 4 -21.71 -4.42 30.46
N VAL A 5 -20.71 -5.20 30.05
CA VAL A 5 -19.54 -4.70 29.32
C VAL A 5 -20.10 -3.77 28.26
N ARG A 6 -19.77 -2.47 28.34
CA ARG A 6 -20.12 -1.54 27.26
C ARG A 6 -19.55 -2.19 26.01
N ASP A 7 -20.43 -2.48 25.06
CA ASP A 7 -20.08 -3.03 23.76
C ASP A 7 -19.15 -2.01 23.11
N VAL A 8 -17.84 -2.17 23.33
CA VAL A 8 -16.83 -1.37 22.65
C VAL A 8 -16.93 -1.86 21.23
N SER A 9 -17.62 -1.10 20.37
CA SER A 9 -17.78 -1.46 18.96
C SER A 9 -16.43 -1.88 18.42
N ALA A 10 -16.33 -3.16 18.06
CA ALA A 10 -15.09 -3.74 17.59
C ALA A 10 -14.59 -2.92 16.39
N GLU A 11 -13.28 -2.78 16.24
CA GLU A 11 -12.70 -2.07 15.11
C GLU A 11 -13.11 -2.72 13.78
N PRO A 12 -13.72 -1.97 12.84
CA PRO A 12 -13.92 -2.46 11.48
C PRO A 12 -12.57 -2.81 10.85
N LYS A 13 -12.44 -4.00 10.26
CA LYS A 13 -11.16 -4.45 9.71
C LYS A 13 -10.93 -3.85 8.33
N CYS A 14 -10.02 -2.89 8.28
CA CYS A 14 -9.59 -2.29 7.02
C CYS A 14 -8.60 -3.18 6.28
N VAL A 15 -8.58 -3.04 4.95
CA VAL A 15 -7.57 -3.67 4.08
C VAL A 15 -6.16 -3.23 4.49
N GLN A 16 -6.00 -1.95 4.86
CA GLN A 16 -4.75 -1.38 5.31
C GLN A 16 -5.01 -0.23 6.29
N GLY A 17 -4.22 -0.19 7.37
CA GLY A 17 -4.37 0.81 8.43
C GLY A 17 -5.54 0.54 9.37
N GLN A 18 -5.79 1.50 10.26
CA GLN A 18 -6.86 1.46 11.24
C GLN A 18 -8.12 2.14 10.73
N ALA A 19 -9.28 1.71 11.21
CA ALA A 19 -10.55 2.36 10.90
C ALA A 19 -10.62 3.77 11.52
N PHE A 20 -11.34 4.67 10.85
CA PHE A 20 -11.51 6.03 11.32
C PHE A 20 -12.18 6.08 12.69
N ARG A 21 -11.55 6.79 13.62
CA ARG A 21 -12.12 7.13 14.93
C ARG A 21 -12.45 8.61 14.97
N ASN A 22 -13.59 8.94 15.57
CA ASN A 22 -13.93 10.33 15.86
C ASN A 22 -13.14 10.87 17.06
N GLN A 23 -13.35 12.15 17.40
CA GLN A 23 -12.72 12.81 18.55
C GLN A 23 -13.05 12.21 19.92
N PHE A 24 -14.10 11.38 20.01
CA PHE A 24 -14.51 10.68 21.23
C PHE A 24 -13.92 9.27 21.33
N GLY A 25 -13.20 8.82 20.30
CA GLY A 25 -12.57 7.49 20.23
C GLY A 25 -13.44 6.41 19.60
N ASP A 26 -14.66 6.75 19.19
CA ASP A 26 -15.60 5.80 18.59
C ASP A 26 -15.29 5.58 17.11
N PHE A 27 -15.34 4.33 16.67
CA PHE A 27 -15.24 3.99 15.26
C PHE A 27 -16.48 4.41 14.50
N ILE A 28 -16.29 5.05 13.35
CA ILE A 28 -17.39 5.44 12.48
C ILE A 28 -17.72 4.32 11.50
N THR A 29 -18.96 3.86 11.58
CA THR A 29 -19.57 2.95 10.61
C THR A 29 -20.23 3.72 9.48
N CYS A 30 -20.12 3.23 8.25
CA CYS A 30 -20.74 3.84 7.07
C CYS A 30 -21.89 2.98 6.55
N THR A 31 -22.99 3.61 6.11
CA THR A 31 -24.19 2.92 5.59
C THR A 31 -24.81 3.74 4.45
N SER A 32 -25.88 3.25 3.82
CA SER A 32 -26.61 3.95 2.74
C SER A 32 -27.20 5.29 3.21
N GLY A 33 -26.38 6.35 3.22
CA GLY A 33 -26.72 7.71 3.63
C GLY A 33 -25.69 8.39 4.54
N ILE A 34 -24.84 7.61 5.21
CA ILE A 34 -23.74 8.13 6.05
C ILE A 34 -22.42 7.72 5.39
N GLY A 35 -21.79 8.70 4.73
CA GLY A 35 -20.51 8.54 4.07
C GLY A 35 -19.33 8.67 5.03
N CYS A 36 -18.15 8.32 4.52
CA CYS A 36 -16.90 8.50 5.24
C CYS A 36 -16.33 9.92 5.06
N PRO A 37 -15.54 10.42 6.03
CA PRO A 37 -14.84 11.68 5.88
C PRO A 37 -13.82 11.61 4.74
N SER A 38 -13.32 12.77 4.31
CA SER A 38 -12.25 12.88 3.32
C SER A 38 -11.09 11.95 3.66
N ASN A 39 -10.50 11.33 2.63
CA ASN A 39 -9.42 10.35 2.71
C ASN A 39 -9.82 8.95 3.22
N TYR A 40 -11.08 8.75 3.57
CA TYR A 40 -11.62 7.46 3.97
C TYR A 40 -12.73 7.01 3.02
N GLU A 41 -12.82 5.70 2.80
CA GLU A 41 -13.85 5.05 2.01
C GLU A 41 -14.57 3.98 2.82
N CYS A 42 -15.81 3.68 2.41
CA CYS A 42 -16.64 2.73 3.11
C CYS A 42 -16.25 1.30 2.71
N TYR A 43 -15.85 0.49 3.69
CA TYR A 43 -15.41 -0.89 3.49
C TYR A 43 -16.21 -1.85 4.38
N TYR A 44 -16.60 -3.00 3.83
CA TYR A 44 -17.26 -4.07 4.56
C TYR A 44 -16.26 -5.18 4.88
N ASP A 45 -16.10 -5.49 6.15
CA ASP A 45 -15.12 -6.50 6.60
C ASP A 45 -15.68 -7.94 6.67
N GLY A 46 -16.95 -8.14 6.30
CA GLY A 46 -17.65 -9.42 6.42
C GLY A 46 -18.57 -9.50 7.64
N GLU A 47 -18.45 -8.57 8.59
CA GLU A 47 -19.29 -8.48 9.77
C GLU A 47 -19.98 -7.11 9.85
N GLN A 48 -19.23 -6.04 9.60
CA GLN A 48 -19.67 -4.65 9.72
C GLN A 48 -19.05 -3.72 8.68
N TRP A 49 -19.66 -2.54 8.54
CA TRP A 49 -19.17 -1.49 7.65
C TRP A 49 -18.37 -0.45 8.43
N GLY A 50 -17.22 -0.05 7.91
CA GLY A 50 -16.35 0.95 8.53
C GLY A 50 -15.70 1.88 7.54
N CYS A 51 -15.28 3.04 8.03
CA CYS A 51 -14.51 3.99 7.25
C CYS A 51 -13.02 3.66 7.29
N CYS A 52 -12.49 3.22 6.16
CA CYS A 52 -11.10 2.79 6.01
C CYS A 52 -10.27 3.78 5.19
N PRO A 53 -8.98 3.97 5.49
CA PRO A 53 -8.11 4.84 4.72
C PRO A 53 -8.11 4.46 3.24
N THR A 54 -8.24 5.44 2.36
CA THR A 54 -8.11 5.19 0.90
C THR A 54 -6.66 4.88 0.54
N LYS A 55 -6.47 4.13 -0.55
CA LYS A 55 -5.12 3.88 -1.11
C LYS A 55 -4.35 5.17 -1.37
N ALA A 56 -5.01 6.16 -1.97
CA ALA A 56 -4.40 7.45 -2.28
C ALA A 56 -3.92 8.17 -1.02
N PHE A 57 -4.72 8.14 0.06
CA PHE A 57 -4.33 8.73 1.32
C PHE A 57 -3.17 7.98 1.96
N THR A 58 -3.28 6.66 2.13
CA THR A 58 -2.21 5.83 2.70
C THR A 58 -0.88 6.05 1.98
N CYS A 59 -0.86 5.97 0.66
CA CYS A 59 0.37 6.14 -0.14
C CYS A 59 0.81 7.61 -0.30
N SER A 60 0.16 8.55 0.38
CA SER A 60 0.60 9.96 0.44
C SER A 60 1.23 10.32 1.78
N LEU A 61 1.08 9.48 2.81
CA LEU A 61 1.62 9.72 4.15
C LEU A 61 3.13 9.46 4.19
N ASN A 62 3.84 10.15 5.07
CA ASN A 62 5.23 9.80 5.38
C ASN A 62 5.30 8.53 6.25
N ALA A 63 6.48 7.91 6.35
CA ALA A 63 6.72 6.91 7.40
C ALA A 63 6.46 7.52 8.78
N ASP A 64 5.79 6.75 9.63
CA ASP A 64 5.58 7.10 11.03
C ASP A 64 6.03 5.94 11.92
N SER A 65 7.14 6.17 12.63
CA SER A 65 7.70 5.20 13.57
C SER A 65 6.77 4.93 14.74
N GLY A 66 5.81 5.83 15.02
CA GLY A 66 4.90 5.71 16.14
C GLY A 66 5.64 5.66 17.48
N VAL A 67 4.97 5.09 18.49
CA VAL A 67 5.48 5.02 19.86
C VAL A 67 5.92 3.62 20.24
N GLN A 68 6.86 3.55 21.18
CA GLN A 68 7.33 2.27 21.70
C GLN A 68 6.25 1.58 22.53
N CYS A 69 5.86 0.39 22.11
CA CYS A 69 4.94 -0.45 22.86
C CYS A 69 5.21 -1.94 22.58
N GLY A 70 4.64 -2.82 23.41
CA GLY A 70 4.73 -4.27 23.20
C GLY A 70 6.17 -4.80 23.23
N SER A 71 6.45 -5.76 22.35
CA SER A 71 7.69 -6.56 22.34
C SER A 71 8.91 -5.83 21.78
N GLY A 72 8.79 -4.57 21.34
CA GLY A 72 9.89 -3.76 20.79
C GLY A 72 9.66 -3.31 19.34
N SER A 73 10.71 -2.72 18.75
CA SER A 73 10.66 -2.18 17.39
C SER A 73 10.89 -3.25 16.32
N THR A 74 10.30 -3.05 15.14
CA THR A 74 10.43 -3.92 13.97
C THR A 74 10.70 -3.11 12.72
N PHE A 75 11.37 -3.69 11.72
CA PHE A 75 11.45 -3.08 10.40
C PHE A 75 10.17 -3.32 9.62
N ARG A 76 9.66 -2.25 9.03
CA ARG A 76 8.46 -2.21 8.19
C ARG A 76 8.79 -1.50 6.88
N PHE A 77 7.88 -1.54 5.93
CA PHE A 77 8.00 -0.81 4.66
C PHE A 77 6.96 0.29 4.58
N HIS A 78 7.31 1.41 3.98
CA HIS A 78 6.39 2.49 3.63
C HIS A 78 6.64 2.90 2.19
N TYR A 79 5.61 3.42 1.53
CA TYR A 79 5.78 4.02 0.22
C TYR A 79 6.31 5.44 0.36
N ASN A 80 7.45 5.71 -0.28
CA ASN A 80 8.04 7.03 -0.39
C ASN A 80 7.64 7.65 -1.74
N ALA A 81 6.77 8.66 -1.71
CA ALA A 81 6.27 9.31 -2.93
C ALA A 81 7.34 10.10 -3.69
N HIS A 82 8.43 10.52 -3.03
CA HIS A 82 9.52 11.24 -3.66
C HIS A 82 10.39 10.30 -4.50
N THR A 83 10.76 9.15 -3.95
CA THR A 83 11.55 8.14 -4.65
C THR A 83 10.69 7.19 -5.48
N GLN A 84 9.37 7.21 -5.28
CA GLN A 84 8.37 6.31 -5.88
C GLN A 84 8.69 4.83 -5.65
N ASN A 85 9.22 4.50 -4.46
CA ASN A 85 9.59 3.15 -4.06
C ASN A 85 9.13 2.86 -2.63
N CYS A 86 9.07 1.57 -2.30
CA CYS A 86 8.79 1.12 -0.95
C CYS A 86 10.10 0.93 -0.17
N GLU A 87 10.27 1.71 0.89
CA GLU A 87 11.51 1.82 1.65
C GLU A 87 11.30 1.30 3.07
N SER A 88 12.33 0.64 3.62
CA SER A 88 12.29 0.13 4.98
C SER A 88 12.46 1.25 5.99
N PHE A 89 11.69 1.21 7.08
CA PHE A 89 11.83 2.12 8.22
C PHE A 89 11.62 1.35 9.54
N GLN A 90 12.07 1.94 10.64
CA GLN A 90 11.87 1.37 11.98
C GLN A 90 10.50 1.79 12.53
N TYR A 91 9.69 0.81 12.90
CA TYR A 91 8.40 0.99 13.56
C TYR A 91 8.49 0.54 15.01
N ASN A 92 8.04 1.40 15.94
CA ASN A 92 8.23 1.22 17.37
C ASN A 92 7.16 0.36 18.05
N GLY A 93 6.07 0.03 17.33
CA GLY A 93 5.09 -0.96 17.75
C GLY A 93 3.64 -0.48 17.80
N CYS A 94 3.39 0.79 18.16
CA CYS A 94 2.05 1.39 18.26
C CYS A 94 1.98 2.77 17.59
N ASP A 95 0.76 3.29 17.38
CA ASP A 95 0.46 4.67 16.96
C ASP A 95 1.23 5.20 15.74
N GLY A 96 1.54 4.31 14.80
CA GLY A 96 2.01 4.73 13.47
C GLY A 96 0.83 5.11 12.59
N ASN A 97 1.06 5.14 11.28
CA ASN A 97 0.01 5.41 10.32
C ASN A 97 -0.22 4.23 9.34
N SER A 98 -1.15 4.41 8.40
CA SER A 98 -1.52 3.36 7.45
C SER A 98 -0.44 3.07 6.40
N ASN A 99 0.54 3.94 6.20
CA ASN A 99 1.68 3.70 5.31
C ASN A 99 2.76 2.84 6.01
N ASN A 100 2.36 1.65 6.44
CA ASN A 100 3.15 0.73 7.23
C ASN A 100 2.81 -0.71 6.83
N PHE A 101 3.72 -1.35 6.11
CA PHE A 101 3.54 -2.68 5.53
C PHE A 101 4.54 -3.65 6.14
N ALA A 102 4.13 -4.91 6.33
CA ALA A 102 4.98 -5.92 6.96
C ALA A 102 6.15 -6.32 6.06
N ASN A 103 5.95 -6.28 4.75
CA ASN A 103 6.99 -6.53 3.77
C ASN A 103 6.86 -5.60 2.56
N ARG A 104 7.89 -5.63 1.73
CA ARG A 104 8.02 -4.79 0.56
C ARG A 104 6.94 -5.05 -0.49
N ASP A 105 6.66 -6.31 -0.80
CA ASP A 105 5.70 -6.68 -1.84
C ASP A 105 4.28 -6.18 -1.52
N GLN A 106 3.88 -6.26 -0.26
CA GLN A 106 2.61 -5.69 0.21
C GLN A 106 2.51 -4.19 -0.02
N CYS A 107 3.57 -3.44 0.32
CA CYS A 107 3.63 -2.01 0.08
C CYS A 107 3.47 -1.69 -1.41
N GLU A 108 4.17 -2.43 -2.25
CA GLU A 108 4.24 -2.17 -3.69
C GLU A 108 2.95 -2.53 -4.39
N GLN A 109 2.35 -3.67 -4.03
CA GLN A 109 1.05 -4.07 -4.53
C GLN A 109 -0.03 -3.07 -4.10
N TYR A 110 0.00 -2.61 -2.85
CA TYR A 110 -1.00 -1.69 -2.32
C TYR A 110 -0.89 -0.31 -2.97
N CYS A 111 0.32 0.24 -3.06
CA CYS A 111 0.60 1.56 -3.63
C CYS A 111 0.85 1.53 -5.16
N SER A 112 0.62 0.39 -5.81
CA SER A 112 0.79 0.20 -7.26
C SER A 112 2.18 0.58 -7.78
N VAL A 113 3.20 0.32 -6.96
CA VAL A 113 4.60 0.58 -7.30
C VAL A 113 5.09 -0.48 -8.27
N GLY A 114 5.57 -0.05 -9.43
CA GLY A 114 6.17 -0.97 -10.41
C GLY A 114 5.16 -1.69 -11.30
N GLY A 115 3.88 -1.31 -11.27
CA GLY A 115 2.90 -1.80 -12.24
C GLY A 115 3.25 -1.35 -13.66
N CYS A 116 3.14 -2.28 -14.61
CA CYS A 116 3.34 -2.01 -16.03
C CYS A 116 2.00 -1.88 -16.78
N PRO A 117 1.89 -1.05 -17.84
CA PRO A 117 0.63 -0.78 -18.54
C PRO A 117 -0.07 -2.00 -19.15
N HIS A 118 0.65 -3.11 -19.35
CA HIS A 118 0.14 -4.34 -19.95
C HIS A 118 0.16 -5.53 -18.97
N GLY A 119 0.29 -5.24 -17.67
CA GLY A 119 0.50 -6.25 -16.63
C GLY A 119 1.99 -6.56 -16.42
N GLY A 120 2.27 -7.29 -15.36
CA GLY A 120 3.63 -7.57 -14.88
C GLY A 120 4.20 -6.45 -13.99
N THR A 121 5.38 -6.73 -13.45
CA THR A 121 6.14 -5.85 -12.57
C THR A 121 7.38 -5.34 -13.30
N ALA A 122 7.67 -4.05 -13.15
CA ALA A 122 8.88 -3.45 -13.70
C ALA A 122 10.14 -4.12 -13.15
N LEU A 123 11.18 -4.19 -13.99
CA LEU A 123 12.49 -4.74 -13.64
C LEU A 123 13.04 -4.05 -12.39
N ARG A 124 13.80 -4.81 -11.61
CA ARG A 124 14.50 -4.29 -10.42
C ARG A 124 16.00 -4.38 -10.58
N ASP A 125 16.68 -3.41 -10.00
CA ASP A 125 18.13 -3.45 -9.87
C ASP A 125 18.57 -4.33 -8.69
N HIS A 126 19.89 -4.36 -8.42
CA HIS A 126 20.47 -5.17 -7.34
C HIS A 126 20.13 -4.66 -5.93
N ALA A 127 19.79 -3.38 -5.78
CA ALA A 127 19.23 -2.82 -4.55
C ALA A 127 17.72 -3.11 -4.43
N GLY A 128 17.16 -3.76 -5.45
CA GLY A 128 15.76 -4.04 -5.62
C GLY A 128 14.95 -2.84 -6.07
N MET A 129 15.53 -1.67 -6.31
CA MET A 129 14.80 -0.48 -6.74
C MET A 129 14.27 -0.67 -8.16
N THR A 130 13.14 -0.04 -8.48
CA THR A 130 12.57 -0.18 -9.82
C THR A 130 13.50 0.44 -10.85
N ALA A 131 13.93 -0.34 -11.83
CA ALA A 131 14.80 0.11 -12.91
C ALA A 131 14.08 1.13 -13.78
N THR A 132 14.63 2.34 -13.81
CA THR A 132 14.20 3.41 -14.71
C THR A 132 15.01 3.36 -15.99
N CYS A 133 14.43 3.88 -17.07
CA CYS A 133 15.07 3.93 -18.36
C CYS A 133 15.01 5.32 -18.96
N SER A 134 16.01 5.64 -19.77
CA SER A 134 16.15 6.93 -20.43
C SER A 134 16.79 6.74 -21.79
N THR A 135 17.23 7.82 -22.42
CA THR A 135 18.01 7.76 -23.67
C THR A 135 19.42 7.19 -23.45
N GLN A 136 19.91 7.15 -22.22
CA GLN A 136 21.25 6.68 -21.86
C GLN A 136 21.21 5.31 -21.17
N GLU A 137 20.15 5.05 -20.40
CA GLU A 137 19.96 3.78 -19.68
C GLU A 137 18.90 2.95 -20.38
N ASN A 138 19.34 1.92 -21.10
CA ASN A 138 18.48 1.04 -21.87
C ASN A 138 18.03 -0.16 -21.04
N CYS A 139 16.78 -0.58 -21.27
CA CYS A 139 16.26 -1.81 -20.70
C CYS A 139 16.92 -3.05 -21.35
N PRO A 140 17.06 -4.16 -20.61
CA PRO A 140 17.52 -5.43 -21.19
C PRO A 140 16.53 -5.94 -22.25
N SER A 141 16.95 -6.88 -23.09
CA SER A 141 16.17 -7.39 -24.22
C SER A 141 14.79 -7.98 -23.86
N SER A 142 14.61 -8.44 -22.63
CA SER A 142 13.34 -8.94 -22.10
C SER A 142 12.35 -7.83 -21.73
N HIS A 143 12.80 -6.57 -21.70
CA HIS A 143 12.04 -5.42 -21.23
C HIS A 143 12.01 -4.28 -22.25
N GLU A 144 10.90 -3.54 -22.24
CA GLU A 144 10.70 -2.32 -23.02
C GLU A 144 10.62 -1.11 -22.10
N CYS A 145 11.19 0.01 -22.55
CA CYS A 145 11.14 1.27 -21.82
C CYS A 145 9.77 1.94 -22.02
N VAL A 146 8.94 1.99 -20.97
CA VAL A 146 7.57 2.51 -21.06
C VAL A 146 7.32 3.62 -20.04
N PRO A 147 6.56 4.68 -20.41
CA PRO A 147 6.12 5.69 -19.47
C PRO A 147 4.99 5.13 -18.58
N VAL A 148 5.18 5.18 -17.28
CA VAL A 148 4.20 4.77 -16.26
C VAL A 148 3.74 6.00 -15.48
N VAL A 149 2.42 6.20 -15.40
CA VAL A 149 1.84 7.28 -14.60
C VAL A 149 1.83 6.85 -13.13
N VAL A 150 2.50 7.62 -12.29
CA VAL A 150 2.56 7.43 -10.83
C VAL A 150 2.07 8.73 -10.18
N GLY A 151 0.84 8.69 -9.67
CA GLY A 151 0.15 9.90 -9.19
C GLY A 151 -0.13 10.85 -10.36
N THR A 152 0.51 12.03 -10.34
CA THR A 152 0.40 13.06 -11.40
C THR A 152 1.60 13.12 -12.35
N SER A 153 2.63 12.29 -12.11
CA SER A 153 3.88 12.30 -12.87
C SER A 153 4.03 11.06 -13.74
N SER A 154 4.75 11.16 -14.87
CA SER A 154 5.15 10.01 -15.68
C SER A 154 6.62 9.66 -15.44
N ILE A 155 6.90 8.41 -15.12
CA ILE A 155 8.26 7.87 -14.98
C ILE A 155 8.48 6.75 -15.99
N ASN A 156 9.63 6.75 -16.66
CA ASN A 156 9.98 5.68 -17.59
C ASN A 156 10.55 4.50 -16.81
N ARG A 157 9.94 3.33 -16.98
CA ARG A 157 10.33 2.08 -16.31
C ARG A 157 10.61 1.00 -17.34
N CYS A 158 11.51 0.08 -17.00
CA CYS A 158 11.71 -1.14 -17.79
C CYS A 158 10.62 -2.15 -17.47
N CYS A 159 9.66 -2.31 -18.37
CA CYS A 159 8.54 -3.23 -18.22
C CYS A 159 8.73 -4.48 -19.07
N PRO A 160 8.28 -5.67 -18.60
CA PRO A 160 8.42 -6.90 -19.37
C PRO A 160 7.71 -6.76 -20.72
N THR A 161 8.36 -7.22 -21.78
CA THR A 161 7.71 -7.24 -23.10
C THR A 161 6.53 -8.20 -23.11
N ARG A 162 5.60 -8.01 -24.06
CA ARG A 162 4.49 -8.96 -24.27
C ARG A 162 4.94 -10.40 -24.51
N GLY A 163 6.13 -10.59 -25.11
CA GLY A 163 6.72 -11.92 -25.32
C GLY A 163 7.05 -12.60 -23.99
N GLU A 164 7.69 -11.87 -23.08
CA GLU A 164 8.04 -12.37 -21.74
C GLU A 164 6.82 -12.63 -20.87
N LEU A 165 5.82 -11.75 -20.90
CA LEU A 165 4.57 -11.97 -20.17
C LEU A 165 3.87 -13.25 -20.64
N ARG A 166 3.88 -13.55 -21.95
CA ARG A 166 3.32 -14.79 -22.49
C ARG A 166 4.13 -16.02 -22.09
N ALA A 167 5.45 -15.92 -22.10
CA ALA A 167 6.34 -17.00 -21.66
C ALA A 167 6.14 -17.34 -20.17
N ALA A 168 5.99 -16.33 -19.32
CA ALA A 168 5.74 -16.48 -17.88
C ALA A 168 4.38 -17.16 -17.58
N VAL A 169 3.35 -16.89 -18.39
CA VAL A 169 2.06 -17.58 -18.26
C VAL A 169 2.16 -19.05 -18.66
N GLN A 170 3.01 -19.39 -19.63
CA GLN A 170 3.21 -20.77 -20.10
C GLN A 170 4.12 -21.59 -19.19
N SER A 171 4.99 -20.95 -18.40
CA SER A 171 5.83 -21.59 -17.39
C SER A 171 5.17 -21.68 -16.00
N GLY A 172 4.01 -21.06 -15.81
CA GLY A 172 3.24 -21.00 -14.55
C GLY A 172 2.00 -21.89 -14.52
N SER A 173 2.11 -23.15 -14.94
CA SER A 173 1.07 -24.17 -14.72
C SER A 173 1.70 -25.50 -14.31
N ALA A 174 2.08 -25.58 -13.03
CA ALA A 174 2.13 -26.77 -12.20
C ALA A 174 2.09 -26.35 -10.73
#